data_AF-A0A914Y8H5-F1
#
_entry.id   AF-A0A914Y8H5-F1
#
_cell.length_a   1.000
_cell.length_b   1.000
_cell.length_c   1.000
_cell.angle_alpha   90.00
_cell.angle_beta   90.00
_cell.angle_gamma   90.00
#
_symmetry.space_group_name_H-M   'P 1'
#
loop_
_entity.id
_entity.type
_entity.pdbx_description
1 polymer ?
#
loop_
_entity_poly.entity_id
_entity_poly.type
_entity_poly.pdbx_seq_one_letter_code
_entity_poly.pdbx_strand_id
1 'polypeptide(L)'
;MKNSVLWDLLAVKVTVRFKLPACVGLGSSGAFCVCIATALLQTAGLIPPPTIPTDEEGACTWDDNHLDMIRKWSAAAESLIHGRASGLDAAVCTYG
;
A
#
# COMPACT_ATOMS: atom_id res chain seq x y z
N MET A 1 24.22 -12.64 -24.81
CA MET A 1 23.64 -13.01 -23.49
C MET A 1 22.66 -11.92 -23.11
N LYS A 2 21.37 -12.10 -23.40
CA LYS A 2 20.30 -11.21 -22.90
C LYS A 2 19.65 -11.95 -21.74
N ASN A 3 19.89 -11.50 -20.51
CA ASN A 3 19.07 -11.88 -19.36
C ASN A 3 17.69 -11.25 -19.58
N SER A 4 16.86 -11.90 -20.38
CA SER A 4 15.43 -11.65 -20.42
C SER A 4 14.86 -12.18 -19.10
N VAL A 5 14.84 -11.31 -18.10
CA VAL A 5 14.07 -11.53 -16.87
C VAL A 5 12.63 -11.75 -17.32
N LEU A 6 12.17 -12.99 -17.27
CA LEU A 6 10.76 -13.30 -17.42
C LEU A 6 10.12 -12.68 -16.18
N TRP A 7 9.46 -11.54 -16.34
CA TRP A 7 8.62 -11.01 -15.28
C TRP A 7 7.45 -11.98 -15.16
N ASP A 8 7.59 -12.99 -14.30
CA ASP A 8 6.49 -13.87 -13.92
C ASP A 8 5.44 -12.99 -13.25
N LEU A 9 4.46 -12.56 -14.05
CA LEU A 9 3.37 -11.74 -13.57
C LEU A 9 2.46 -12.65 -12.76
N LEU A 10 2.58 -12.58 -11.44
CA LEU A 10 1.76 -13.40 -10.56
C LEU A 10 0.27 -13.03 -10.77
N ALA A 11 -0.54 -14.03 -11.11
CA ALA A 11 -1.98 -13.85 -11.16
C ALA A 11 -2.52 -13.76 -9.72
N VAL A 12 -2.99 -12.57 -9.32
CA VAL A 12 -3.51 -12.32 -7.98
C VAL A 12 -4.97 -11.91 -8.05
N LYS A 13 -5.81 -12.52 -7.21
CA LYS A 13 -7.19 -12.07 -6.98
C LYS A 13 -7.24 -11.31 -5.65
N VAL A 14 -7.46 -9.99 -5.72
CA VAL A 14 -7.55 -9.14 -4.54
C VAL A 14 -9.02 -8.82 -4.24
N THR A 15 -9.44 -8.95 -2.98
CA THR A 15 -10.77 -8.54 -2.51
C THR A 15 -10.59 -7.46 -1.46
N VAL A 16 -11.07 -6.25 -1.72
CA VAL A 16 -11.01 -5.12 -0.78
C VAL A 16 -12.41 -4.85 -0.24
N ARG A 17 -12.53 -4.71 1.08
CA ARG A 17 -13.78 -4.32 1.76
C ARG A 17 -13.52 -3.13 2.65
N PHE A 18 -14.29 -2.07 2.46
CA PHE A 18 -14.25 -0.87 3.30
C PHE A 18 -15.41 -0.91 4.29
N LYS A 19 -15.12 -0.69 5.58
CA LYS A 19 -16.15 -0.43 6.60
C LYS A 19 -16.53 1.06 6.70
N LEU A 20 -15.76 1.93 6.06
CA LEU A 20 -16.04 3.36 5.98
C LEU A 20 -17.16 3.61 4.96
N PRO A 21 -18.15 4.47 5.27
CA PRO A 21 -19.13 4.89 4.27
C PRO A 21 -18.40 5.56 3.11
N ALA A 22 -18.66 5.09 1.89
CA ALA A 22 -18.10 5.67 0.68
C ALA A 22 -18.54 7.15 0.55
N CYS A 23 -17.66 8.01 0.01
CA CYS A 23 -17.96 9.39 -0.39
C CYS A 23 -18.02 10.48 0.72
N VAL A 24 -17.23 10.40 1.80
CA VAL A 24 -17.08 11.51 2.78
C VAL A 24 -15.78 12.32 2.64
N GLY A 25 -14.96 12.08 1.62
CA GLY A 25 -13.73 12.87 1.39
C GLY A 25 -12.62 12.67 2.44
N LEU A 26 -12.69 11.60 3.24
CA LEU A 26 -11.71 11.26 4.29
C LEU A 26 -10.46 10.52 3.79
N GLY A 27 -10.06 10.68 2.53
CA GLY A 27 -8.87 9.99 2.01
C GLY A 27 -9.06 8.49 1.71
N SER A 28 -10.29 8.07 1.36
CA SER A 28 -10.60 6.67 1.01
C SER A 28 -9.79 6.12 -0.17
N SER A 29 -9.34 6.98 -1.10
CA SER A 29 -8.43 6.60 -2.19
C SER A 29 -7.03 6.30 -1.68
N GLY A 30 -6.51 7.09 -0.74
CA GLY A 30 -5.23 6.87 -0.09
C GLY A 30 -5.21 5.53 0.63
N ALA A 31 -6.23 5.25 1.44
CA ALA A 31 -6.38 3.96 2.13
C ALA A 31 -6.45 2.78 1.15
N PHE A 32 -7.20 2.90 0.05
CA PHE A 32 -7.24 1.88 -1.00
C PHE A 32 -5.85 1.65 -1.62
N CYS A 33 -5.15 2.72 -2.00
CA CYS A 33 -3.84 2.64 -2.63
C CYS A 33 -2.80 2.01 -1.70
N VAL A 34 -2.82 2.37 -0.41
CA VAL A 34 -1.95 1.78 0.61
C VAL A 34 -2.24 0.28 0.76
N CYS A 35 -3.50 -0.13 0.93
CA CYS A 35 -3.83 -1.55 1.07
C CYS A 35 -3.40 -2.39 -0.14
N ILE A 36 -3.62 -1.90 -1.36
CA ILE A 36 -3.22 -2.60 -2.58
C ILE A 36 -1.70 -2.64 -2.72
N ALA A 37 -1.01 -1.52 -2.53
CA ALA A 37 0.45 -1.45 -2.63
C ALA A 37 1.11 -2.39 -1.63
N THR A 38 0.70 -2.36 -0.36
CA THR A 38 1.21 -3.25 0.69
C THR A 38 0.98 -4.71 0.34
N ALA A 39 -0.23 -5.10 -0.08
CA ALA A 39 -0.53 -6.48 -0.45
C ALA A 39 0.32 -6.97 -1.63
N LEU A 40 0.51 -6.15 -2.66
CA LEU A 40 1.33 -6.49 -3.82
C LEU A 40 2.81 -6.58 -3.46
N LEU A 41 3.34 -5.63 -2.69
CA LEU A 41 4.73 -5.64 -2.22
C LEU A 41 5.02 -6.89 -1.38
N GLN A 42 4.10 -7.27 -0.51
CA GLN A 42 4.24 -8.46 0.32
C GLN A 42 4.15 -9.73 -0.53
N THR A 43 3.22 -9.79 -1.49
CA THR A 43 3.07 -10.94 -2.38
C THR A 43 4.28 -11.10 -3.33
N ALA A 44 4.89 -9.99 -3.73
CA ALA A 44 6.12 -9.97 -4.51
C ALA A 44 7.38 -10.30 -3.67
N GLY A 45 7.26 -10.44 -2.35
CA GLY A 45 8.38 -10.68 -1.45
C GLY A 45 9.32 -9.48 -1.27
N LEU A 46 8.86 -8.27 -1.60
CA LEU A 46 9.63 -7.03 -1.47
C LEU A 46 9.59 -6.45 -0.05
N ILE A 47 8.53 -6.77 0.71
CA ILE A 47 8.42 -6.43 2.13
C ILE A 47 8.10 -7.70 2.93
N PRO A 48 8.64 -7.85 4.16
CA PRO A 48 8.32 -8.97 5.05
C PRO A 48 6.88 -8.83 5.60
N PRO A 49 6.34 -9.84 6.29
CA PRO A 49 5.17 -9.67 7.13
C PRO A 49 5.42 -8.60 8.22
N PRO A 50 4.39 -7.89 8.69
CA PRO A 50 4.56 -6.87 9.73
C PRO A 50 4.99 -7.51 11.05
N THR A 51 6.01 -6.93 11.69
CA THR A 51 6.63 -7.47 12.92
C THR A 51 6.70 -6.49 14.07
N ILE A 52 6.46 -5.19 13.82
CA ILE A 52 6.57 -4.15 14.85
C ILE A 52 5.21 -3.98 15.51
N PRO A 53 5.03 -4.23 16.81
CA PRO A 53 3.73 -4.07 17.45
C PRO A 53 3.30 -2.60 17.43
N THR A 54 2.01 -2.37 17.19
CA THR A 54 1.38 -1.06 17.31
C THR A 54 0.61 -0.95 18.62
N ASP A 55 0.20 0.27 18.98
CA ASP A 55 -0.63 0.51 20.18
C ASP A 55 -2.04 -0.11 20.08
N GLU A 56 -2.47 -0.52 18.89
CA GLU A 56 -3.71 -1.28 18.69
C GLU A 56 -3.52 -2.77 19.01
N GLU A 57 -4.39 -3.34 19.85
CA GLU A 57 -4.29 -4.73 20.29
C GLU A 57 -4.21 -5.72 19.12
N GLY A 58 -3.06 -6.41 19.02
CA GLY A 58 -2.84 -7.48 18.06
C GLY A 58 -2.52 -7.01 16.64
N ALA A 59 -2.32 -5.71 16.42
CA ALA A 59 -1.83 -5.18 15.17
C ALA A 59 -0.30 -5.03 15.17
N CYS A 60 0.30 -5.33 14.03
CA CYS A 60 1.71 -5.12 13.77
C CYS A 60 1.86 -4.24 12.52
N THR A 61 2.90 -3.42 12.50
CA THR A 61 3.35 -2.58 11.40
C THR A 61 4.74 -3.00 10.91
N TRP A 62 5.24 -2.29 9.91
CA TRP A 62 6.56 -2.45 9.31
C TRP A 62 7.54 -1.39 9.82
N ASP A 63 8.85 -1.59 9.60
CA ASP A 63 9.83 -0.53 9.86
C ASP A 63 9.74 0.63 8.86
N ASP A 64 10.41 1.72 9.21
CA ASP A 64 10.38 2.97 8.45
C ASP A 64 10.78 2.82 6.98
N ASN A 65 11.69 1.90 6.64
CA ASN A 65 12.11 1.72 5.24
C ASN A 65 11.01 1.06 4.42
N HIS A 66 10.35 0.05 4.99
CA HIS A 66 9.22 -0.61 4.34
C HIS A 66 7.99 0.31 4.30
N LEU A 67 7.73 1.10 5.35
CA LEU A 67 6.66 2.09 5.35
C LEU A 67 6.91 3.19 4.29
N ASP A 68 8.14 3.67 4.14
CA ASP A 68 8.47 4.64 3.08
C ASP A 68 8.32 4.03 1.68
N MET A 69 8.65 2.74 1.52
CA MET A 69 8.38 2.01 0.27
C MET A 69 6.89 1.93 -0.03
N ILE A 70 6.06 1.54 0.94
CA ILE A 70 4.60 1.49 0.82
C ILE A 70 4.06 2.86 0.45
N ARG A 71 4.48 3.91 1.17
CA ARG A 71 4.10 5.31 0.92
C ARG A 71 4.43 5.77 -0.50
N LYS A 72 5.62 5.44 -1.02
CA LYS A 72 6.02 5.82 -2.38
C LYS A 72 5.14 5.15 -3.44
N TRP A 73 4.88 3.85 -3.29
CA TRP A 73 4.04 3.11 -4.24
C TRP A 73 2.57 3.51 -4.15
N SER A 74 2.05 3.76 -2.95
CA SER A 74 0.69 4.23 -2.75
C SER A 74 0.49 5.64 -3.30
N ALA A 75 1.44 6.57 -3.09
CA ALA A 75 1.40 7.91 -3.68
C ALA A 75 1.47 7.89 -5.22
N ALA A 76 2.24 6.97 -5.80
CA ALA A 76 2.28 6.76 -7.25
C ALA A 76 0.93 6.24 -7.78
N ALA A 77 0.32 5.26 -7.09
CA ALA A 77 -1.00 4.75 -7.44
C ALA A 77 -2.09 5.83 -7.31
N GLU A 78 -2.03 6.63 -6.26
CA GLU A 78 -2.98 7.73 -6.05
C GLU A 78 -2.82 8.83 -7.11
N SER A 79 -1.59 9.12 -7.53
CA SER A 79 -1.32 10.07 -8.61
C SER A 79 -1.90 9.61 -9.94
N LEU A 80 -1.94 8.30 -10.17
CA LEU A 80 -2.56 7.72 -11.36
C LEU A 80 -4.09 7.91 -11.36
N ILE A 81 -4.72 7.79 -10.18
CA ILE A 81 -6.18 7.91 -10.03
C ILE A 81 -6.62 9.37 -10.13
N HIS A 82 -5.91 10.29 -9.48
CA HIS A 82 -6.32 11.69 -9.33
C HIS A 82 -5.53 12.67 -10.21
N GLY A 83 -4.58 12.20 -11.03
CA GLY A 83 -3.74 13.01 -11.92
C GLY A 83 -2.64 13.82 -11.21
N ARG A 84 -2.81 14.14 -9.93
CA ARG A 84 -1.81 14.77 -9.06
C ARG A 84 -2.09 14.40 -7.60
N ALA A 85 -1.34 13.46 -7.02
CA ALA A 85 -1.43 13.22 -5.59
C ALA A 85 -0.62 14.27 -4.83
N SER A 86 -1.19 14.79 -3.75
CA SER A 86 -0.46 15.60 -2.76
C SER A 86 0.53 14.75 -1.95
N GLY A 87 0.33 13.42 -1.92
CA GLY A 87 1.09 12.47 -1.10
C GLY A 87 0.74 12.54 0.39
N LEU A 88 -0.15 13.46 0.79
CA LEU A 88 -0.59 13.63 2.17
C LEU A 88 -1.50 12.49 2.60
N ASP A 89 -2.48 12.12 1.78
CA ASP A 89 -3.43 11.04 2.05
C ASP A 89 -2.70 9.70 2.17
N ALA A 90 -1.77 9.43 1.25
CA ALA A 90 -0.89 8.27 1.31
C ALA A 90 -0.03 8.23 2.58
N ALA A 91 0.52 9.36 3.04
CA ALA A 91 1.31 9.41 4.27
C ALA A 91 0.46 9.16 5.52
N VAL A 92 -0.68 9.85 5.66
CA VAL A 92 -1.61 9.66 6.78
C VAL A 92 -2.10 8.22 6.83
N CYS A 93 -2.46 7.63 5.69
CA CYS A 93 -2.90 6.23 5.66
C CYS A 93 -1.78 5.19 5.87
N THR A 94 -0.51 5.55 5.69
CA THR A 94 0.62 4.62 5.89
C THR A 94 1.16 4.66 7.31
N TYR A 95 1.23 5.85 7.92
CA TYR A 95 1.83 6.04 9.24
C TYR A 95 0.81 6.12 10.38
N GLY A 96 -0.46 6.40 10.09
CA GLY A 96 -1.47 6.72 11.10
C GLY A 96 -1.53 8.21 11.38
#